data_AF-A0A397STX2-F1
#
_entry.id   AF-A0A397STX2-F1
#
_cell.length_a   1.000
_cell.length_b   1.000
_cell.length_c   1.000
_cell.angle_alpha   90.00
_cell.angle_beta   90.00
_cell.angle_gamma   90.00
#
_symmetry.space_group_name_H-M   'P 1'
#
loop_
_entity.id
_entity.type
_entity.pdbx_description
1 polymer ?
#
loop_
_entity_poly.entity_id
_entity_poly.type
_entity_poly.pdbx_seq_one_letter_code
_entity_poly.pdbx_strand_id
1 'polypeptide(L)'
;MSDNFGSSSKLPLIAVTVHPSKYNGTQDPESWLQDMRFFCRLHGIEEESEIVSYAILKVDPMISIPKKTCTFTGFLNALKSHITFHVKNASALHNLRCIQYNPKEDMTDFISKFLSLCRTANITSLEEQKTYLLNSLLDDNIRNILASKFRNVDDFDWVIRLFQGIMYEYPMHQIRYGSKITIKHCSSGRYLSHGEHIPIESGSQLSRVSCDGISRPAANEIWIVTSPYGENKIPGDPVHYNSIICLKHETTGGNLHAADQLAERNVWSFMGKNENSNWLVRRHTTEPGYHNDPNGVWAIGHTIILENVSNRLPLFCDNNHNVLLDGDGYDENNKWYAEIAGQ
;
A
#
# COMPACT_ATOMS: atom_id res chain seq x y z
N MET A 1 -23.70 -78.83 7.40
CA MET A 1 -22.31 -78.88 6.89
C MET A 1 -22.37 -78.54 5.42
N SER A 2 -21.81 -77.46 4.92
CA SER A 2 -20.91 -76.47 5.52
C SER A 2 -20.85 -75.31 4.53
N ASP A 3 -20.79 -74.12 5.10
CA ASP A 3 -20.62 -72.83 4.47
C ASP A 3 -19.43 -72.75 3.51
N ASN A 4 -19.51 -71.82 2.55
CA ASN A 4 -18.32 -71.07 2.17
C ASN A 4 -18.70 -69.64 1.73
N PHE A 5 -18.43 -68.71 2.67
CA PHE A 5 -17.90 -67.36 2.54
C PHE A 5 -17.98 -66.71 1.15
N GLY A 6 -18.58 -65.54 0.94
CA GLY A 6 -18.51 -64.36 1.80
C GLY A 6 -17.33 -63.47 1.39
N SER A 7 -17.54 -62.57 0.45
CA SER A 7 -16.68 -61.38 0.25
C SER A 7 -17.51 -60.25 -0.37
N SER A 8 -18.39 -59.67 0.44
CA SER A 8 -18.81 -58.28 0.25
C SER A 8 -17.68 -57.45 0.84
N SER A 9 -16.89 -56.82 -0.01
CA SER A 9 -15.89 -55.84 0.39
C SER A 9 -16.60 -54.59 0.93
N LYS A 10 -17.08 -54.67 2.18
CA LYS A 10 -17.38 -53.49 2.97
C LYS A 10 -16.05 -52.84 3.32
N LEU A 11 -15.71 -51.80 2.58
CA LEU A 11 -14.75 -50.80 3.03
C LEU A 11 -15.13 -50.38 4.46
N PRO A 12 -14.21 -50.41 5.43
CA PRO A 12 -14.51 -49.90 6.75
C PRO A 12 -14.66 -48.38 6.63
N LEU A 13 -15.90 -47.89 6.71
CA LEU A 13 -16.17 -46.50 7.04
C LEU A 13 -15.53 -46.26 8.41
N ILE A 14 -14.34 -45.69 8.43
CA ILE A 14 -13.83 -44.99 9.61
C ILE A 14 -14.69 -43.74 9.72
N ALA A 15 -15.88 -43.92 10.29
CA ALA A 15 -16.83 -42.88 10.64
C ALA A 15 -16.26 -42.12 11.84
N VAL A 16 -15.35 -41.18 11.58
CA VAL A 16 -15.36 -39.94 12.35
C VAL A 16 -16.48 -39.10 11.74
N THR A 17 -17.74 -39.48 11.99
CA THR A 17 -18.88 -38.61 11.68
C THR A 17 -18.79 -37.45 12.66
N VAL A 18 -18.07 -36.39 12.27
CA VAL A 18 -18.11 -35.11 12.97
C VAL A 18 -19.55 -34.65 12.91
N HIS A 19 -20.25 -34.82 14.02
CA HIS A 19 -21.61 -34.34 14.14
C HIS A 19 -21.58 -32.81 13.93
N PRO A 20 -22.47 -32.24 13.10
CA PRO A 20 -22.60 -30.79 12.99
C PRO A 20 -22.75 -30.13 14.36
N SER A 21 -22.03 -29.02 14.55
CA SER A 21 -22.10 -28.25 15.78
C SER A 21 -23.49 -27.65 16.00
N LYS A 22 -23.82 -27.32 17.25
CA LYS A 22 -25.07 -26.61 17.58
C LYS A 22 -25.02 -25.18 17.01
N TYR A 23 -26.10 -24.73 16.38
CA TYR A 23 -26.23 -23.34 15.95
C TYR A 23 -26.61 -22.45 17.13
N ASN A 24 -25.75 -21.49 17.49
CA ASN A 24 -25.97 -20.58 18.62
C ASN A 24 -26.01 -19.10 18.20
N GLY A 25 -26.09 -18.83 16.88
CA GLY A 25 -26.12 -17.48 16.34
C GLY A 25 -24.76 -16.82 16.15
N THR A 26 -23.66 -17.50 16.47
CA THR A 26 -22.30 -16.99 16.21
C THR A 26 -21.77 -17.39 14.83
N GLN A 27 -22.28 -18.50 14.27
CA GLN A 27 -21.90 -18.98 12.94
C GLN A 27 -22.61 -18.20 11.82
N ASP A 28 -22.13 -18.37 10.59
CA ASP A 28 -22.86 -17.93 9.39
C ASP A 28 -24.01 -18.91 9.10
N PRO A 29 -25.28 -18.46 9.01
CA PRO A 29 -26.43 -19.36 8.85
C PRO A 29 -26.32 -20.26 7.61
N GLU A 30 -25.89 -19.69 6.48
CA GLU A 30 -25.71 -20.40 5.22
C GLU A 30 -24.63 -21.47 5.29
N SER A 31 -23.44 -21.10 5.78
CA SER A 31 -22.32 -22.03 5.92
C SER A 31 -22.66 -23.18 6.86
N TRP A 32 -23.29 -22.87 8.00
CA TRP A 32 -23.72 -23.90 8.95
C TRP A 32 -24.79 -24.83 8.37
N LEU A 33 -25.78 -24.29 7.64
CA LEU A 33 -26.79 -25.11 6.97
C LEU A 33 -26.17 -25.99 5.89
N GLN A 34 -25.13 -25.53 5.21
CA GLN A 34 -24.42 -26.32 4.21
C GLN A 34 -23.73 -27.55 4.84
N ASP A 35 -23.09 -27.37 6.01
CA ASP A 35 -22.51 -28.48 6.77
C ASP A 35 -23.59 -29.48 7.21
N MET A 36 -24.74 -28.98 7.67
CA MET A 36 -25.90 -29.81 8.01
C MET A 36 -26.41 -30.61 6.80
N ARG A 37 -26.52 -29.98 5.62
CA ARG A 37 -26.94 -30.65 4.38
C ARG A 37 -25.97 -31.74 3.97
N PHE A 38 -24.67 -31.46 4.05
CA PHE A 38 -23.64 -32.46 3.77
C PHE A 38 -23.76 -33.67 4.71
N PHE A 39 -23.89 -33.42 6.01
CA PHE A 39 -24.08 -34.48 7.00
C PHE A 39 -25.33 -35.30 6.73
N CYS A 40 -26.49 -34.67 6.54
CA CYS A 40 -27.74 -35.37 6.26
C CYS A 40 -27.66 -36.25 5.01
N ARG A 41 -27.04 -35.75 3.93
CA ARG A 41 -26.84 -36.52 2.69
C ARG A 41 -25.94 -37.73 2.87
N LEU A 42 -24.88 -37.63 3.68
CA LEU A 42 -24.05 -38.79 4.03
C LEU A 42 -24.84 -39.89 4.74
N HIS A 43 -25.91 -39.51 5.42
CA HIS A 43 -26.81 -40.41 6.14
C HIS A 43 -28.08 -40.79 5.35
N GLY A 44 -28.13 -40.49 4.04
CA GLY A 44 -29.25 -40.86 3.18
C GLY A 44 -30.51 -40.01 3.35
N ILE A 45 -30.42 -38.88 4.04
CA ILE A 45 -31.51 -37.90 4.18
C ILE A 45 -31.37 -36.88 3.05
N GLU A 46 -32.28 -36.95 2.08
CA GLU A 46 -32.26 -36.11 0.88
C GLU A 46 -33.40 -35.08 0.86
N GLU A 47 -34.49 -35.38 1.57
CA GLU A 47 -35.70 -34.57 1.56
C GLU A 47 -35.50 -33.27 2.37
N GLU A 48 -35.83 -32.13 1.76
CA GLU A 48 -35.55 -30.82 2.32
C GLU A 48 -36.24 -30.59 3.67
N SER A 49 -37.50 -31.01 3.82
CA SER A 49 -38.24 -30.82 5.07
C SER A 49 -37.70 -31.67 6.22
N GLU A 50 -37.18 -32.86 5.95
CA GLU A 50 -36.50 -33.74 6.90
C GLU A 50 -35.17 -33.12 7.35
N ILE A 51 -34.38 -32.60 6.41
CA ILE A 51 -33.12 -31.89 6.72
C ILE A 51 -33.40 -30.67 7.59
N VAL A 52 -34.41 -29.87 7.26
CA VAL A 52 -34.82 -28.69 8.04
C VAL A 52 -35.30 -29.11 9.43
N SER A 53 -36.12 -30.16 9.53
CA SER A 53 -36.59 -30.68 10.82
C SER A 53 -35.43 -31.12 11.70
N TYR A 54 -34.44 -31.80 11.13
CA TYR A 54 -33.24 -32.20 11.84
C TYR A 54 -32.36 -31.00 12.24
N ALA A 55 -32.22 -30.00 11.37
CA ALA A 55 -31.49 -28.78 11.66
C ALA A 55 -32.12 -27.98 12.81
N ILE A 56 -33.46 -27.90 12.86
CA ILE A 56 -34.18 -27.24 13.97
C ILE A 56 -33.82 -27.85 15.32
N LEU A 57 -33.66 -29.17 15.40
CA LEU A 57 -33.23 -29.86 16.64
C LEU A 57 -31.81 -29.48 17.09
N LYS A 58 -31.00 -28.91 16.20
CA LYS A 58 -29.62 -28.49 16.44
C LYS A 58 -29.47 -26.98 16.66
N VAL A 59 -30.56 -26.23 16.63
CA VAL A 59 -30.58 -24.79 16.94
C VAL A 59 -30.69 -24.57 18.45
N ASP A 60 -30.07 -23.51 18.96
CA ASP A 60 -30.25 -23.10 20.34
C ASP A 60 -31.72 -22.78 20.65
N PRO A 61 -32.30 -23.33 21.75
CA PRO A 61 -33.70 -23.08 22.10
C PRO A 61 -34.07 -21.60 22.28
N MET A 62 -33.09 -20.72 22.53
CA MET A 62 -33.34 -19.27 22.61
C MET A 62 -33.63 -18.64 21.24
N ILE A 63 -33.30 -19.32 20.15
CA ILE A 63 -33.56 -18.88 18.78
C ILE A 63 -34.90 -19.45 18.33
N SER A 64 -35.92 -18.60 18.30
CA SER A 64 -37.28 -19.01 17.93
C SER A 64 -37.39 -19.31 16.43
N ILE A 65 -37.74 -20.56 16.08
CA ILE A 65 -38.05 -20.98 14.71
C ILE A 65 -39.56 -21.26 14.59
N PRO A 66 -40.25 -20.70 13.59
CA PRO A 66 -41.67 -20.99 13.37
C PRO A 66 -41.92 -22.49 13.16
N LYS A 67 -42.92 -23.04 13.85
CA LYS A 67 -43.25 -24.48 13.81
C LYS A 67 -43.58 -25.04 12.42
N LYS A 68 -43.94 -24.19 11.46
CA LYS A 68 -44.30 -24.56 10.08
C LYS A 68 -43.13 -24.45 9.09
N THR A 69 -41.91 -24.23 9.58
CA THR A 69 -40.73 -24.07 8.73
C THR A 69 -40.30 -25.43 8.17
N CYS A 70 -40.39 -25.60 6.85
CA CYS A 70 -40.02 -26.84 6.16
C CYS A 70 -39.13 -26.62 4.93
N THR A 71 -38.73 -25.38 4.65
CA THR A 71 -37.85 -25.03 3.51
C THR A 71 -36.56 -24.38 4.02
N PHE A 72 -35.47 -24.55 3.28
CA PHE A 72 -34.18 -23.92 3.57
C PHE A 72 -34.32 -22.39 3.62
N THR A 73 -35.06 -21.80 2.68
CA THR A 73 -35.30 -20.35 2.67
C THR A 73 -36.06 -19.88 3.91
N GLY A 74 -37.14 -20.58 4.28
CA GLY A 74 -37.91 -20.25 5.49
C GLY A 74 -37.06 -20.38 6.76
N PHE A 75 -36.22 -21.41 6.81
CA PHE A 75 -35.33 -21.67 7.94
C PHE A 75 -34.22 -20.63 8.07
N LEU A 76 -33.52 -20.32 6.96
CA LEU A 76 -32.50 -19.27 6.94
C LEU A 76 -33.09 -17.91 7.32
N ASN A 77 -34.28 -17.57 6.83
CA ASN A 77 -34.97 -16.34 7.21
C ASN A 77 -35.26 -16.29 8.72
N ALA A 78 -35.68 -17.41 9.32
CA ALA A 78 -35.89 -17.50 10.77
C ALA A 78 -34.57 -17.28 11.54
N LEU A 79 -33.47 -17.92 11.12
CA LEU A 79 -32.15 -17.73 11.74
C LEU A 79 -31.66 -16.28 11.60
N LYS A 80 -31.86 -15.65 10.44
CA LYS A 80 -31.47 -14.26 10.16
C LYS A 80 -32.35 -13.24 10.89
N SER A 81 -33.58 -13.59 11.23
CA SER A 81 -34.47 -12.72 12.01
C SER A 81 -34.06 -12.60 13.49
N HIS A 82 -33.20 -13.49 13.97
CA HIS A 82 -32.77 -13.48 15.36
C HIS A 82 -31.79 -12.33 15.63
N ILE A 83 -31.87 -11.75 16.84
CA ILE A 83 -31.06 -10.58 17.22
C ILE A 83 -29.56 -10.81 17.09
N THR A 84 -29.07 -12.03 17.35
CA THR A 84 -27.63 -12.35 17.23
C THR A 84 -27.10 -12.18 15.81
N PHE A 85 -27.92 -12.49 14.79
CA PHE A 85 -27.54 -12.29 13.40
C PHE A 85 -27.39 -10.79 13.09
N HIS A 86 -28.34 -9.98 13.54
CA HIS A 86 -28.28 -8.52 13.40
C HIS A 86 -27.07 -7.91 14.14
N VAL A 87 -26.80 -8.35 15.38
CA VAL A 87 -25.64 -7.90 16.16
C VAL A 87 -24.32 -8.27 15.47
N LYS A 88 -24.21 -9.50 14.94
CA LYS A 88 -23.03 -9.96 14.21
C LYS A 88 -22.82 -9.16 12.92
N ASN A 89 -23.88 -8.92 12.14
CA ASN A 89 -23.82 -8.10 10.93
C ASN A 89 -23.36 -6.67 11.27
N ALA A 90 -23.99 -6.02 12.25
CA ALA A 90 -23.61 -4.67 12.68
C ALA A 90 -22.16 -4.59 13.18
N SER A 91 -21.70 -5.62 13.91
CA SER A 91 -20.30 -5.71 14.35
C SER A 91 -19.34 -5.89 13.17
N ALA A 92 -19.67 -6.73 12.19
CA ALA A 92 -18.86 -6.88 10.99
C ALA A 92 -18.77 -5.58 10.19
N LEU A 93 -19.88 -4.84 10.07
CA LEU A 93 -19.91 -3.53 9.42
C LEU A 93 -19.03 -2.50 10.15
N HIS A 94 -19.10 -2.48 11.49
CA HIS A 94 -18.21 -1.65 12.30
C HIS A 94 -16.74 -2.00 12.07
N ASN A 95 -16.41 -3.30 12.11
CA ASN A 95 -15.05 -3.77 11.88
C ASN A 95 -14.56 -3.46 10.46
N LEU A 96 -15.44 -3.53 9.45
CA LEU A 96 -15.12 -3.16 8.07
C LEU A 96 -14.81 -1.67 7.92
N ARG A 97 -15.42 -0.79 8.72
CA ARG A 97 -15.11 0.64 8.75
C ARG A 97 -13.79 0.96 9.45
N CYS A 98 -13.35 0.09 10.34
CA CYS A 98 -12.14 0.28 11.14
C CYS A 98 -10.96 -0.56 10.66
N ILE A 99 -11.15 -1.44 9.67
CA ILE A 99 -10.08 -2.27 9.14
C ILE A 99 -9.03 -1.39 8.46
N GLN A 100 -7.76 -1.67 8.70
CA GLN A 100 -6.64 -1.00 8.07
C GLN A 100 -5.71 -2.05 7.47
N TYR A 101 -5.24 -1.82 6.26
CA TYR A 101 -4.21 -2.66 5.64
C TYR A 101 -2.85 -2.34 6.25
N ASN A 102 -2.15 -3.36 6.72
CA ASN A 102 -0.79 -3.25 7.22
C ASN A 102 0.19 -3.87 6.21
N PRO A 103 1.14 -3.12 5.63
CA PRO A 103 2.12 -3.66 4.69
C PRO A 103 3.00 -4.79 5.24
N LYS A 104 3.06 -4.97 6.57
CA LYS A 104 3.80 -6.06 7.23
C LYS A 104 2.97 -7.35 7.37
N GLU A 105 1.66 -7.29 7.18
CA GLU A 105 0.78 -8.46 7.24
C GLU A 105 0.73 -9.18 5.89
N ASP A 106 0.45 -10.49 5.91
CA ASP A 106 0.25 -11.22 4.66
C ASP A 106 -0.99 -10.68 3.94
N MET A 107 -0.83 -10.33 2.66
CA MET A 107 -1.93 -9.76 1.88
C MET A 107 -3.11 -10.73 1.76
N THR A 108 -2.85 -12.03 1.70
CA THR A 108 -3.88 -13.08 1.66
C THR A 108 -4.71 -13.07 2.93
N ASP A 109 -4.08 -12.91 4.09
CA ASP A 109 -4.77 -12.83 5.38
C ASP A 109 -5.65 -11.59 5.46
N PHE A 110 -5.13 -10.44 5.02
CA PHE A 110 -5.89 -9.19 4.94
C PHE A 110 -7.11 -9.33 4.02
N ILE A 111 -6.91 -9.79 2.78
CA ILE A 111 -8.00 -9.93 1.80
C ILE A 111 -9.04 -10.95 2.28
N SER A 112 -8.60 -12.07 2.87
CA SER A 112 -9.53 -13.08 3.42
C SER A 112 -10.37 -12.50 4.56
N LYS A 113 -9.74 -11.73 5.46
CA LYS A 113 -10.44 -11.03 6.55
C LYS A 113 -11.42 -9.99 6.00
N PHE A 114 -11.00 -9.18 5.04
CA PHE A 114 -11.84 -8.18 4.38
C PHE A 114 -13.07 -8.83 3.72
N LEU A 115 -12.88 -9.86 2.90
CA LEU A 115 -13.96 -10.57 2.20
C LEU A 115 -14.93 -11.23 3.20
N SER A 116 -14.42 -11.79 4.29
CA SER A 116 -15.23 -12.37 5.36
C SER A 116 -16.12 -11.32 6.05
N LEU A 117 -15.57 -10.13 6.30
CA LEU A 117 -16.33 -8.99 6.85
C LEU A 117 -17.39 -8.49 5.86
N CYS A 118 -17.06 -8.34 4.58
CA CYS A 118 -18.04 -7.96 3.54
C CYS A 118 -19.21 -8.96 3.48
N ARG A 119 -18.91 -10.27 3.49
CA ARG A 119 -19.95 -11.32 3.50
C ARG A 119 -20.82 -11.23 4.75
N THR A 120 -20.21 -11.10 5.91
CA THR A 120 -20.92 -11.07 7.20
C THR A 120 -21.76 -9.80 7.37
N ALA A 121 -21.29 -8.66 6.86
CA ALA A 121 -22.03 -7.41 6.82
C ALA A 121 -23.04 -7.32 5.66
N ASN A 122 -23.16 -8.38 4.85
CA ASN A 122 -24.05 -8.45 3.69
C ASN A 122 -23.80 -7.33 2.65
N ILE A 123 -22.53 -6.97 2.45
CA ILE A 123 -22.10 -5.99 1.45
C ILE A 123 -22.00 -6.67 0.08
N THR A 124 -23.03 -6.52 -0.74
CA THR A 124 -23.11 -7.14 -2.08
C THR A 124 -22.80 -6.17 -3.22
N SER A 125 -22.86 -4.86 -2.96
CA SER A 125 -22.58 -3.83 -3.96
C SER A 125 -21.07 -3.74 -4.24
N LEU A 126 -20.69 -3.87 -5.51
CA LEU A 126 -19.30 -3.71 -5.95
C LEU A 126 -18.72 -2.34 -5.53
N GLU A 127 -19.50 -1.27 -5.67
CA GLU A 127 -19.06 0.08 -5.33
C GLU A 127 -18.85 0.27 -3.83
N GLU A 128 -19.68 -0.37 -3.00
CA GLU A 128 -19.46 -0.37 -1.55
C GLU A 128 -18.19 -1.14 -1.18
N GLN A 129 -17.96 -2.31 -1.80
CA GLN A 129 -16.74 -3.10 -1.57
C GLN A 129 -15.50 -2.31 -1.97
N LYS A 130 -15.49 -1.65 -3.13
CA LYS A 130 -14.40 -0.75 -3.56
C LYS A 130 -14.18 0.36 -2.53
N THR A 131 -15.24 0.99 -2.06
CA THR A 131 -15.16 2.09 -1.08
C THR A 131 -14.55 1.62 0.24
N TYR A 132 -14.99 0.48 0.78
CA TYR A 132 -14.42 -0.07 2.01
C TYR A 132 -12.96 -0.49 1.84
N LEU A 133 -12.60 -1.08 0.70
CA LEU A 133 -11.22 -1.45 0.41
C LEU A 133 -10.31 -0.21 0.34
N LEU A 134 -10.75 0.86 -0.33
CA LEU A 134 -10.00 2.12 -0.40
C LEU A 134 -9.84 2.78 0.98
N ASN A 135 -10.90 2.79 1.79
CA ASN A 135 -10.88 3.37 3.14
C ASN A 135 -9.98 2.59 4.12
N SER A 136 -9.64 1.34 3.81
CA SER A 136 -8.69 0.57 4.60
C SER A 136 -7.24 1.05 4.46
N LEU A 137 -6.94 1.89 3.47
CA LEU A 137 -5.61 2.43 3.23
C LEU A 137 -5.41 3.71 4.03
N LEU A 138 -4.24 3.86 4.67
CA LEU A 138 -3.88 5.10 5.38
C LEU A 138 -3.30 6.18 4.44
N ASP A 139 -2.63 5.78 3.36
CA ASP A 139 -1.96 6.70 2.43
C ASP A 139 -2.92 7.20 1.34
N ASP A 140 -3.20 8.50 1.36
CA ASP A 140 -4.10 9.16 0.41
C ASP A 140 -3.61 9.07 -1.04
N ASN A 141 -2.29 8.98 -1.27
CA ASN A 141 -1.75 8.88 -2.63
C ASN A 141 -2.10 7.53 -3.24
N ILE A 142 -1.84 6.45 -2.50
CA ILE A 142 -2.19 5.10 -2.94
C ILE A 142 -3.70 4.99 -3.14
N ARG A 143 -4.46 5.54 -2.19
CA ARG A 143 -5.93 5.54 -2.24
C ARG A 143 -6.43 6.22 -3.51
N ASN A 144 -5.88 7.38 -3.88
CA ASN A 144 -6.26 8.12 -5.08
C ASN A 144 -5.87 7.38 -6.37
N ILE A 145 -4.68 6.77 -6.42
CA ILE A 145 -4.25 5.96 -7.56
C ILE A 145 -5.21 4.79 -7.75
N LEU A 146 -5.48 4.01 -6.69
CA LEU A 146 -6.40 2.87 -6.75
C LEU A 146 -7.81 3.32 -7.11
N ALA A 147 -8.32 4.40 -6.50
CA ALA A 147 -9.64 4.94 -6.82
C ALA A 147 -9.76 5.29 -8.31
N SER A 148 -8.73 5.89 -8.91
CA SER A 148 -8.72 6.18 -10.35
C SER A 148 -8.78 4.91 -11.20
N LYS A 149 -8.04 3.85 -10.81
CA LYS A 149 -8.02 2.58 -11.54
C LYS A 149 -9.30 1.77 -11.35
N PHE A 150 -9.96 1.87 -10.20
CA PHE A 150 -11.20 1.14 -9.88
C PHE A 150 -12.43 1.68 -10.63
N ARG A 151 -12.41 2.91 -11.16
CA ARG A 151 -13.57 3.56 -11.79
C ARG A 151 -14.24 2.73 -12.87
N ASN A 152 -13.45 2.04 -13.69
CA ASN A 152 -13.94 1.32 -14.87
C ASN A 152 -13.88 -0.21 -14.70
N VAL A 153 -13.82 -0.70 -13.46
CA VAL A 153 -13.74 -2.13 -13.17
C VAL A 153 -15.10 -2.63 -12.71
N ASP A 154 -15.63 -3.63 -13.38
CA ASP A 154 -16.94 -4.26 -13.11
C ASP A 154 -16.83 -5.61 -12.37
N ASP A 155 -15.61 -6.12 -12.20
CA ASP A 155 -15.31 -7.37 -11.50
C ASP A 155 -14.46 -7.13 -10.24
N PHE A 156 -14.93 -7.62 -9.09
CA PHE A 156 -14.20 -7.47 -7.83
C PHE A 156 -12.91 -8.29 -7.78
N ASP A 157 -12.84 -9.44 -8.46
CA ASP A 157 -11.61 -10.22 -8.53
C ASP A 157 -10.50 -9.40 -9.23
N TRP A 158 -10.87 -8.61 -10.24
CA TRP A 158 -9.96 -7.68 -10.90
C TRP A 158 -9.57 -6.51 -9.99
N VAL A 159 -10.49 -5.99 -9.18
CA VAL A 159 -10.18 -4.98 -8.14
C VAL A 159 -9.10 -5.50 -7.19
N ILE A 160 -9.22 -6.74 -6.71
CA ILE A 160 -8.21 -7.35 -5.82
C ILE A 160 -6.86 -7.52 -6.51
N ARG A 161 -6.84 -7.93 -7.78
CA ARG A 161 -5.58 -8.04 -8.56
C ARG A 161 -4.89 -6.70 -8.75
N LEU A 162 -5.65 -5.64 -9.05
CA LEU A 162 -5.12 -4.27 -9.16
C LEU A 162 -4.60 -3.76 -7.81
N PHE A 163 -5.35 -4.00 -6.74
CA PHE A 163 -4.92 -3.71 -5.38
C PHE A 163 -3.58 -4.39 -5.09
N GLN A 164 -3.49 -5.70 -5.32
CA GLN A 164 -2.27 -6.48 -5.11
C GLN A 164 -1.08 -5.95 -5.91
N GLY A 165 -1.25 -5.72 -7.21
CA GLY A 165 -0.19 -5.22 -8.07
C GLY A 165 0.35 -3.87 -7.60
N ILE A 166 -0.55 -2.92 -7.32
CA ILE A 166 -0.16 -1.60 -6.82
C ILE A 166 0.51 -1.69 -5.45
N MET A 167 -0.01 -2.51 -4.52
CA MET A 167 0.58 -2.63 -3.20
C MET A 167 1.97 -3.27 -3.21
N TYR A 168 2.29 -4.14 -4.18
CA TYR A 168 3.64 -4.67 -4.35
C TYR A 168 4.59 -3.72 -5.10
N GLU A 169 4.07 -2.96 -6.07
CA GLU A 169 4.86 -1.96 -6.81
C GLU A 169 5.12 -0.71 -5.95
N TYR A 170 4.22 -0.34 -5.05
CA TYR A 170 4.32 0.90 -4.29
C TYR A 170 5.61 1.00 -3.45
N PRO A 171 6.01 -0.02 -2.65
CA PRO A 171 7.28 0.01 -1.94
C PRO A 171 8.51 0.06 -2.85
N MET A 172 8.42 -0.46 -4.09
CA MET A 172 9.48 -0.41 -5.11
C MET A 172 9.65 1.01 -5.69
N HIS A 173 8.60 1.84 -5.59
CA HIS A 173 8.65 3.22 -6.04
C HIS A 173 9.05 4.19 -4.93
N GLN A 174 9.17 3.76 -3.67
CA GLN A 174 9.59 4.63 -2.57
C GLN A 174 11.10 4.91 -2.63
N ILE A 175 11.46 6.19 -2.51
CA ILE A 175 12.85 6.60 -2.29
C ILE A 175 13.21 6.34 -0.83
N ARG A 176 14.35 5.67 -0.62
CA ARG A 176 14.85 5.25 0.69
C ARG A 176 16.25 5.82 0.93
N TYR A 177 16.66 5.91 2.18
CA TYR A 177 18.06 6.17 2.48
C TYR A 177 18.92 5.03 1.90
N GLY A 178 19.92 5.37 1.11
CA GLY A 178 20.76 4.46 0.33
C GLY A 178 20.29 4.24 -1.12
N SER A 179 19.11 4.73 -1.52
CA SER A 179 18.65 4.65 -2.91
C SER A 179 19.60 5.39 -3.85
N LYS A 180 19.95 4.75 -4.96
CA LYS A 180 20.63 5.36 -6.10
C LYS A 180 19.59 5.95 -7.04
N ILE A 181 19.62 7.27 -7.19
CA ILE A 181 18.63 8.02 -7.93
C ILE A 181 19.29 8.96 -8.92
N THR A 182 18.50 9.44 -9.86
CA THR A 182 18.84 10.56 -10.73
C THR A 182 17.82 11.64 -10.50
N ILE A 183 18.24 12.91 -10.44
CA ILE A 183 17.34 14.04 -10.21
C ILE A 183 17.19 14.79 -11.52
N LYS A 184 15.95 14.85 -12.03
CA LYS A 184 15.65 15.46 -13.32
C LYS A 184 14.88 16.74 -13.15
N HIS A 185 15.31 17.78 -13.84
CA HIS A 185 14.66 19.07 -13.90
C HIS A 185 13.38 18.97 -14.74
N CYS A 186 12.24 19.37 -14.20
CA CYS A 186 10.94 19.18 -14.83
C CYS A 186 10.81 19.96 -16.16
N SER A 187 11.24 21.22 -16.20
CA SER A 187 11.02 22.08 -17.38
C SER A 187 11.94 21.70 -18.55
N SER A 188 13.23 21.45 -18.27
CA SER A 188 14.22 21.12 -19.30
C SER A 188 14.30 19.62 -19.64
N GLY A 189 13.81 18.76 -18.75
CA GLY A 189 13.97 17.32 -18.86
C GLY A 189 15.41 16.83 -18.68
N ARG A 190 16.32 17.66 -18.16
CA ARG A 190 17.74 17.30 -17.97
C ARG A 190 18.06 16.88 -16.55
N TYR A 191 19.13 16.10 -16.42
CA TYR A 191 19.53 15.56 -15.12
C TYR A 191 20.57 16.44 -14.42
N LEU A 192 20.45 16.52 -13.10
CA LEU A 192 21.44 17.09 -12.20
C LEU A 192 22.71 16.25 -12.26
N SER A 193 23.83 16.87 -12.65
CA SER A 193 25.10 16.21 -12.92
C SER A 193 26.22 16.81 -12.07
N HIS A 194 27.17 15.98 -11.66
CA HIS A 194 28.44 16.43 -11.06
C HIS A 194 29.34 17.18 -12.08
N GLY A 195 28.94 17.27 -13.35
CA GLY A 195 29.70 17.98 -14.38
C GLY A 195 31.00 17.23 -14.74
N GLU A 196 32.02 17.96 -15.20
CA GLU A 196 33.27 17.39 -15.72
C GLU A 196 34.27 16.89 -14.65
N HIS A 197 33.86 16.77 -13.37
CA HIS A 197 34.74 16.40 -12.24
C HIS A 197 35.94 17.34 -12.04
N ILE A 198 35.83 18.59 -12.53
CA ILE A 198 36.89 19.59 -12.42
C ILE A 198 36.65 20.42 -11.15
N PRO A 199 37.60 20.41 -10.19
CA PRO A 199 37.54 21.32 -9.05
C PRO A 199 37.59 22.78 -9.52
N ILE A 200 36.89 23.66 -8.82
CA ILE A 200 36.85 25.11 -9.15
C ILE A 200 38.27 25.69 -9.21
N GLU A 201 39.13 25.24 -8.31
CA GLU A 201 40.55 25.56 -8.27
C GLU A 201 41.36 24.29 -7.99
N SER A 202 42.61 24.24 -8.47
CA SER A 202 43.50 23.09 -8.21
C SER A 202 43.70 22.86 -6.71
N GLY A 203 43.30 21.69 -6.22
CA GLY A 203 43.33 21.34 -4.79
C GLY A 203 42.07 21.68 -4.01
N SER A 204 41.07 22.30 -4.65
CA SER A 204 39.76 22.55 -4.04
C SER A 204 38.98 21.24 -3.82
N GLN A 205 38.19 21.22 -2.74
CA GLN A 205 37.24 20.15 -2.46
C GLN A 205 35.88 20.38 -3.13
N LEU A 206 35.73 21.47 -3.88
CA LEU A 206 34.49 21.90 -4.54
C LEU A 206 34.59 21.71 -6.05
N SER A 207 33.59 21.06 -6.63
CA SER A 207 33.39 20.91 -8.08
C SER A 207 32.07 21.53 -8.52
N ARG A 208 32.00 21.98 -9.77
CA ARG A 208 30.78 22.61 -10.33
C ARG A 208 29.70 21.56 -10.62
N VAL A 209 28.48 21.85 -10.19
CA VAL A 209 27.27 21.05 -10.50
C VAL A 209 26.51 21.75 -11.63
N SER A 210 25.94 20.98 -12.56
CA SER A 210 25.15 21.51 -13.68
C SER A 210 23.95 20.64 -14.01
N CYS A 211 23.09 21.11 -14.92
CA CYS A 211 21.89 20.40 -15.38
C CYS A 211 21.99 20.05 -16.88
N ASP A 212 23.03 19.31 -17.25
CA ASP A 212 23.37 19.06 -18.67
C ASP A 212 23.05 17.66 -19.17
N GLY A 213 22.56 16.73 -18.33
CA GLY A 213 22.30 15.36 -18.75
C GLY A 213 21.10 15.25 -19.72
N ILE A 214 21.32 14.82 -20.98
CA ILE A 214 20.35 15.01 -22.09
C ILE A 214 19.55 13.75 -22.49
N SER A 215 19.93 12.53 -22.07
CA SER A 215 19.23 11.32 -22.58
C SER A 215 19.12 10.15 -21.62
N ARG A 216 20.23 9.47 -21.29
CA ARG A 216 20.29 8.43 -20.27
C ARG A 216 21.18 8.91 -19.13
N PRO A 217 20.85 8.60 -17.87
CA PRO A 217 21.74 8.93 -16.78
C PRO A 217 23.06 8.20 -16.98
N ALA A 218 24.12 8.95 -17.22
CA ALA A 218 25.48 8.43 -17.12
C ALA A 218 25.87 8.42 -15.63
N ALA A 219 27.06 7.88 -15.35
CA ALA A 219 27.55 7.77 -13.97
C ALA A 219 27.60 9.14 -13.24
N ASN A 220 27.69 10.24 -13.98
CA ASN A 220 27.78 11.61 -13.45
C ASN A 220 26.44 12.17 -12.96
N GLU A 221 25.32 11.54 -13.32
CA GLU A 221 23.97 11.97 -12.92
C GLU A 221 23.40 11.14 -11.77
N ILE A 222 24.18 10.18 -11.25
CA ILE A 222 23.73 9.27 -10.19
C ILE A 222 24.11 9.82 -8.82
N TRP A 223 23.08 9.98 -7.99
CA TRP A 223 23.16 10.45 -6.63
C TRP A 223 22.63 9.39 -5.68
N ILE A 224 23.26 9.27 -4.52
CA ILE A 224 22.83 8.40 -3.43
C ILE A 224 22.13 9.27 -2.39
N VAL A 225 20.89 8.91 -2.06
CA VAL A 225 20.17 9.55 -0.95
C VAL A 225 20.79 9.08 0.37
N THR A 226 21.27 9.99 1.19
CA THR A 226 21.96 9.66 2.44
C THR A 226 21.36 10.44 3.61
N SER A 227 21.66 9.98 4.84
CA SER A 227 21.29 10.67 6.08
C SER A 227 21.72 12.13 6.03
N PRO A 228 21.05 13.07 6.70
CA PRO A 228 21.49 14.44 6.78
C PRO A 228 22.81 14.56 7.58
N TYR A 229 23.49 15.70 7.49
CA TYR A 229 24.58 16.03 8.40
C TYR A 229 24.04 16.23 9.82
N GLY A 230 24.70 15.63 10.80
CA GLY A 230 24.32 15.71 12.21
C GLY A 230 23.31 14.66 12.69
N GLU A 231 22.73 13.86 11.79
CA GLU A 231 21.85 12.74 12.15
C GLU A 231 22.23 11.44 11.44
N ASN A 232 21.84 10.32 12.04
CA ASN A 232 22.00 8.99 11.45
C ASN A 232 20.61 8.40 11.16
N LYS A 233 20.26 8.31 9.88
CA LYS A 233 19.11 7.55 9.38
C LYS A 233 19.58 6.16 8.95
N ILE A 234 18.70 5.17 9.05
CA ILE A 234 19.02 3.78 8.74
C ILE A 234 18.86 3.58 7.22
N PRO A 235 19.87 3.03 6.52
CA PRO A 235 19.70 2.66 5.12
C PRO A 235 18.52 1.69 4.93
N GLY A 236 17.68 1.96 3.93
CA GLY A 236 16.44 1.21 3.65
C GLY A 236 15.19 1.86 4.23
N ASP A 237 15.30 2.78 5.19
CA ASP A 237 14.14 3.51 5.70
C ASP A 237 13.57 4.43 4.60
N PRO A 238 12.22 4.50 4.46
CA PRO A 238 11.58 5.39 3.51
C PRO A 238 11.85 6.86 3.85
N VAL A 239 12.08 7.67 2.82
CA VAL A 239 12.22 9.13 2.98
C VAL A 239 10.83 9.74 2.93
N HIS A 240 10.40 10.34 4.04
CA HIS A 240 9.14 11.07 4.10
C HIS A 240 9.28 12.48 3.55
N TYR A 241 8.19 13.06 3.05
CA TYR A 241 8.20 14.50 2.77
C TYR A 241 8.51 15.32 4.02
N ASN A 242 9.14 16.47 3.82
CA ASN A 242 9.69 17.34 4.86
C ASN A 242 10.80 16.70 5.70
N SER A 243 11.35 15.55 5.26
CA SER A 243 12.60 15.02 5.80
C SER A 243 13.79 15.77 5.21
N ILE A 244 14.85 15.86 6.00
CA ILE A 244 16.14 16.39 5.56
C ILE A 244 17.02 15.24 5.08
N ILE A 245 17.60 15.39 3.91
CA ILE A 245 18.51 14.41 3.28
C ILE A 245 19.83 15.06 2.90
N CYS A 246 20.81 14.23 2.54
CA CYS A 246 21.96 14.64 1.73
C CYS A 246 21.98 13.85 0.43
N LEU A 247 22.45 14.47 -0.65
CA LEU A 247 22.65 13.81 -1.94
C LEU A 247 24.15 13.65 -2.18
N LYS A 248 24.63 12.42 -2.22
CA LYS A 248 26.03 12.09 -2.43
C LYS A 248 26.22 11.58 -3.85
N HIS A 249 27.06 12.23 -4.63
CA HIS A 249 27.40 11.78 -5.97
C HIS A 249 28.06 10.39 -5.92
N GLU A 250 27.59 9.44 -6.73
CA GLU A 250 27.98 8.03 -6.61
C GLU A 250 29.48 7.82 -6.88
N THR A 251 30.00 8.39 -7.97
CA THR A 251 31.37 8.08 -8.44
C THR A 251 32.43 8.79 -7.62
N THR A 252 32.22 10.07 -7.30
CA THR A 252 33.23 10.89 -6.57
C THR A 252 33.02 10.88 -5.06
N GLY A 253 31.78 10.63 -4.61
CA GLY A 253 31.43 10.74 -3.21
C GLY A 253 31.23 12.17 -2.70
N GLY A 254 31.29 13.18 -3.57
CA GLY A 254 31.01 14.57 -3.20
C GLY A 254 29.52 14.80 -2.93
N ASN A 255 29.18 15.58 -1.91
CA ASN A 255 27.81 15.91 -1.52
C ASN A 255 27.32 17.16 -2.25
N LEU A 256 26.06 17.18 -2.66
CA LEU A 256 25.40 18.39 -3.16
C LEU A 256 25.39 19.43 -2.04
N HIS A 257 25.99 20.59 -2.30
CA HIS A 257 26.40 21.53 -1.27
C HIS A 257 26.11 22.96 -1.73
N ALA A 258 25.37 23.70 -0.91
CA ALA A 258 25.19 25.14 -1.13
C ALA A 258 26.43 25.92 -0.69
N ALA A 259 26.73 27.03 -1.37
CA ALA A 259 27.79 27.94 -0.93
C ALA A 259 27.58 28.41 0.53
N ASP A 260 28.69 28.59 1.25
CA ASP A 260 28.68 29.01 2.66
C ASP A 260 28.18 30.46 2.81
N GLN A 261 28.41 31.30 1.81
CA GLN A 261 27.94 32.68 1.80
C GLN A 261 26.58 32.78 1.11
N LEU A 262 25.58 33.27 1.84
CA LEU A 262 24.22 33.51 1.34
C LEU A 262 24.17 34.34 0.05
N ALA A 263 25.16 35.23 -0.16
CA ALA A 263 25.26 36.08 -1.34
C ALA A 263 25.68 35.31 -2.60
N GLU A 264 26.44 34.21 -2.45
CA GLU A 264 27.07 33.54 -3.58
C GLU A 264 26.11 32.62 -4.35
N ARG A 265 24.95 32.24 -3.78
CA ARG A 265 23.85 31.45 -4.38
C ARG A 265 24.24 30.16 -5.15
N ASN A 266 25.52 29.83 -5.24
CA ASN A 266 26.03 28.75 -6.05
C ASN A 266 25.80 27.41 -5.36
N VAL A 267 25.66 26.38 -6.18
CA VAL A 267 25.58 24.99 -5.73
C VAL A 267 26.74 24.20 -6.31
N TRP A 268 27.40 23.46 -5.43
CA TRP A 268 28.64 22.73 -5.67
C TRP A 268 28.48 21.26 -5.32
N SER A 269 29.45 20.47 -5.73
CA SER A 269 29.71 19.17 -5.13
C SER A 269 30.91 19.28 -4.21
N PHE A 270 30.75 18.90 -2.94
CA PHE A 270 31.75 19.06 -1.90
C PHE A 270 32.26 17.69 -1.40
N MET A 271 33.58 17.49 -1.40
CA MET A 271 34.20 16.24 -0.93
C MET A 271 34.15 16.02 0.60
N GLY A 272 33.51 16.93 1.33
CA GLY A 272 33.12 16.76 2.73
C GLY A 272 31.59 16.76 2.90
N LYS A 273 31.13 16.95 4.13
CA LYS A 273 29.71 17.03 4.47
C LYS A 273 29.53 17.93 5.69
N ASN A 274 28.63 18.90 5.60
CA ASN A 274 28.29 19.83 6.68
C ASN A 274 26.82 20.28 6.56
N GLU A 275 26.41 21.26 7.36
CA GLU A 275 25.04 21.80 7.38
C GLU A 275 24.56 22.28 6.01
N ASN A 276 25.44 22.86 5.19
CA ASN A 276 25.08 23.34 3.84
C ASN A 276 24.88 22.21 2.82
N SER A 277 25.12 20.96 3.23
CA SER A 277 24.80 19.76 2.46
C SER A 277 23.41 19.21 2.77
N ASN A 278 22.68 19.82 3.71
CA ASN A 278 21.33 19.39 4.10
C ASN A 278 20.27 20.00 3.18
N TRP A 279 19.44 19.12 2.63
CA TRP A 279 18.34 19.49 1.73
C TRP A 279 17.02 18.95 2.28
N LEU A 280 16.04 19.84 2.43
CA LEU A 280 14.67 19.50 2.77
C LEU A 280 13.92 19.05 1.51
N VAL A 281 13.37 17.84 1.54
CA VAL A 281 12.56 17.30 0.43
C VAL A 281 11.11 17.72 0.62
N ARG A 282 10.65 18.70 -0.14
CA ARG A 282 9.26 19.14 -0.13
C ARG A 282 8.51 18.56 -1.32
N ARG A 283 7.25 18.19 -1.09
CA ARG A 283 6.35 17.83 -2.19
C ARG A 283 5.93 19.09 -2.94
N HIS A 284 6.07 19.10 -4.26
CA HIS A 284 5.42 20.11 -5.08
C HIS A 284 3.95 19.70 -5.26
N THR A 285 3.02 20.53 -4.79
CA THR A 285 1.56 20.36 -4.98
C THR A 285 0.96 21.71 -5.33
N THR A 286 -0.11 21.72 -6.12
CA THR A 286 -0.91 22.91 -6.43
C THR A 286 -2.16 23.02 -5.55
N GLU A 287 -2.41 22.03 -4.69
CA GLU A 287 -3.60 21.99 -3.83
C GLU A 287 -3.33 22.64 -2.46
N PRO A 288 -4.08 23.71 -2.10
CA PRO A 288 -3.91 24.39 -0.81
C PRO A 288 -4.20 23.44 0.35
N GLY A 289 -3.23 23.24 1.24
CA GLY A 289 -3.36 22.39 2.44
C GLY A 289 -2.41 21.17 2.47
N TYR A 290 -1.94 20.70 1.31
CA TYR A 290 -1.00 19.57 1.22
C TYR A 290 0.49 19.98 1.24
N HIS A 291 0.79 21.28 1.15
CA HIS A 291 2.17 21.79 1.09
C HIS A 291 3.02 21.47 2.34
N ASN A 292 2.36 21.24 3.47
CA ASN A 292 2.97 20.97 4.77
C ASN A 292 2.51 19.64 5.36
N ASP A 293 1.83 18.78 4.58
CA ASP A 293 1.39 17.48 5.09
C ASP A 293 2.63 16.59 5.33
N PRO A 294 2.96 16.24 6.58
CA PRO A 294 4.04 15.30 6.85
C PRO A 294 3.67 13.87 6.42
N ASN A 295 2.40 13.63 6.06
CA ASN A 295 1.91 12.33 5.67
C ASN A 295 2.23 12.08 4.20
N GLY A 296 3.31 11.34 3.96
CA GLY A 296 3.62 10.79 2.65
C GLY A 296 5.07 10.39 2.53
N VAL A 297 5.30 9.35 1.73
CA VAL A 297 6.64 8.89 1.37
C VAL A 297 7.00 9.48 0.01
N TRP A 298 8.23 9.98 -0.12
CA TRP A 298 8.77 10.40 -1.41
C TRP A 298 8.90 9.18 -2.32
N ALA A 299 8.27 9.23 -3.49
CA ALA A 299 8.29 8.16 -4.47
C ALA A 299 8.81 8.67 -5.82
N ILE A 300 9.26 7.73 -6.65
CA ILE A 300 9.71 7.96 -8.03
C ILE A 300 8.62 8.70 -8.82
N GLY A 301 9.06 9.66 -9.65
CA GLY A 301 8.16 10.43 -10.50
C GLY A 301 7.34 11.51 -9.77
N HIS A 302 7.37 11.56 -8.43
CA HIS A 302 6.80 12.68 -7.71
C HIS A 302 7.63 13.95 -7.95
N THR A 303 6.94 15.04 -8.27
CA THR A 303 7.54 16.38 -8.35
C THR A 303 7.85 16.87 -6.93
N ILE A 304 9.09 17.30 -6.74
CA ILE A 304 9.63 17.77 -5.48
C ILE A 304 10.31 19.12 -5.65
N ILE A 305 10.53 19.77 -4.51
CA ILE A 305 11.39 20.93 -4.34
C ILE A 305 12.47 20.50 -3.35
N LEU A 306 13.73 20.77 -3.68
CA LEU A 306 14.86 20.58 -2.78
C LEU A 306 15.25 21.94 -2.21
N GLU A 307 14.95 22.17 -0.94
CA GLU A 307 15.26 23.44 -0.27
C GLU A 307 16.51 23.27 0.60
N ASN A 308 17.53 24.09 0.39
CA ASN A 308 18.71 24.03 1.24
C ASN A 308 18.37 24.53 2.64
N VAL A 309 18.68 23.73 3.67
CA VAL A 309 18.26 24.03 5.05
C VAL A 309 18.90 25.30 5.60
N SER A 310 20.19 25.51 5.34
CA SER A 310 20.93 26.69 5.85
C SER A 310 20.53 27.97 5.14
N ASN A 311 20.44 27.92 3.81
CA ASN A 311 20.15 29.09 2.97
C ASN A 311 18.65 29.40 2.86
N ARG A 312 17.78 28.41 3.14
CA ARG A 312 16.30 28.50 3.00
C ARG A 312 15.86 28.89 1.59
N LEU A 313 16.61 28.45 0.59
CA LEU A 313 16.34 28.70 -0.81
C LEU A 313 16.26 27.38 -1.57
N PRO A 314 15.36 27.27 -2.56
CA PRO A 314 15.22 26.07 -3.35
C PRO A 314 16.31 25.94 -4.41
N LEU A 315 16.61 24.69 -4.77
CA LEU A 315 17.43 24.34 -5.91
C LEU A 315 16.74 24.83 -7.19
N PHE A 316 17.48 25.58 -7.99
CA PHE A 316 17.01 26.22 -9.20
C PHE A 316 17.93 25.86 -10.36
N CYS A 317 17.34 25.67 -11.54
CA CYS A 317 18.08 25.53 -12.79
C CYS A 317 17.73 26.66 -13.75
N ASP A 318 18.75 27.44 -14.16
CA ASP A 318 18.56 28.54 -15.10
C ASP A 318 18.47 28.06 -16.57
N ASN A 319 18.16 28.99 -17.48
CA ASN A 319 18.08 28.72 -18.92
C ASN A 319 19.42 28.30 -19.55
N ASN A 320 20.53 28.56 -18.87
CA ASN A 320 21.88 28.16 -19.27
C ASN A 320 22.32 26.85 -18.61
N HIS A 321 21.40 26.15 -17.93
CA HIS A 321 21.62 24.88 -17.24
C HIS A 321 22.58 24.96 -16.03
N ASN A 322 22.78 26.15 -15.49
CA ASN A 322 23.46 26.33 -14.22
C ASN A 322 22.53 25.95 -13.07
N VAL A 323 23.11 25.34 -12.04
CA VAL A 323 22.40 24.96 -10.82
C VAL A 323 22.80 25.91 -9.70
N LEU A 324 21.81 26.55 -9.09
CA LEU A 324 21.99 27.59 -8.08
C LEU A 324 20.81 27.60 -7.10
N LEU A 325 20.86 28.48 -6.11
CA LEU A 325 19.81 28.72 -5.12
C LEU A 325 19.03 29.97 -5.51
N ASP A 326 17.77 29.79 -5.93
CA ASP A 326 16.89 30.93 -6.25
C ASP A 326 15.42 30.49 -6.33
N GLY A 327 14.53 31.47 -6.36
CA GLY A 327 13.09 31.27 -6.51
C GLY A 327 12.36 31.03 -5.18
N ASP A 328 11.05 30.88 -5.29
CA ASP A 328 10.13 30.69 -4.16
C ASP A 328 9.70 29.23 -3.97
N GLY A 329 10.18 28.33 -4.85
CA GLY A 329 9.84 26.91 -4.86
C GLY A 329 8.60 26.57 -5.69
N TYR A 330 7.87 27.56 -6.21
CA TYR A 330 6.69 27.34 -7.05
C TYR A 330 6.96 27.54 -8.54
N ASP A 331 8.07 28.20 -8.88
CA ASP A 331 8.53 28.36 -10.26
C ASP A 331 8.83 26.99 -10.91
N GLU A 332 8.56 26.87 -12.22
CA GLU A 332 8.87 25.67 -13.00
C GLU A 332 10.34 25.26 -12.92
N ASN A 333 11.24 26.23 -12.72
CA ASN A 333 12.68 26.01 -12.61
C ASN A 333 13.14 25.49 -11.24
N ASN A 334 12.23 25.45 -10.26
CA ASN A 334 12.46 24.81 -8.96
C ASN A 334 11.92 23.38 -8.88
N LYS A 335 11.28 22.88 -9.96
CA LYS A 335 10.61 21.59 -9.95
C LYS A 335 11.55 20.50 -10.43
N TRP A 336 11.70 19.48 -9.59
CA TRP A 336 12.54 18.32 -9.86
C TRP A 336 11.76 17.04 -9.63
N TYR A 337 12.18 15.92 -10.22
CA TYR A 337 11.69 14.61 -9.81
C TYR A 337 12.82 13.58 -9.82
N ALA A 338 12.67 12.53 -9.01
CA ALA A 338 13.65 11.46 -8.95
C ALA A 338 13.22 10.23 -9.77
N GLU A 339 14.20 9.60 -10.39
CA GLU A 339 14.12 8.28 -11.04
C GLU A 339 15.14 7.34 -10.36
N ILE A 340 14.87 6.03 -10.27
CA ILE A 340 15.87 5.07 -9.78
C ILE A 340 16.89 4.84 -10.90
N ALA A 341 18.18 4.92 -10.55
CA ALA A 341 19.26 4.65 -11.50
C ALA A 341 19.32 3.14 -11.83
N GLY A 342 19.31 2.79 -13.12
CA GLY A 342 19.52 1.41 -13.60
C GLY A 342 18.26 0.56 -13.83
N GLN A 343 17.08 1.19 -13.93
CA GLN A 343 15.84 0.54 -14.43
C GLN A 343 15.61 0.81 -15.91
#